data_AF-A0A0E0PEN2-F1
#
_entry.id   AF-A0A0E0PEN2-F1
#
_cell.length_a   1.000
_cell.length_b   1.000
_cell.length_c   1.000
_cell.angle_alpha   90.00
_cell.angle_beta   90.00
_cell.angle_gamma   90.00
#
_symmetry.space_group_name_H-M   'P 1'
#
loop_
_entity.id
_entity.type
_entity.pdbx_description
1 polymer ?
#
loop_
_entity_poly.entity_id
_entity_poly.type
_entity_poly.pdbx_seq_one_letter_code
_entity_poly.pdbx_strand_id
1 'polypeptide(L)'
;MFVEAWAASCRGETPAATPCFDRSVIKLPDGEALARSVLRKYTPNLPVSKTSAADDAEAFLFFFADFRERLDPPVDARYFGTCLTGCFVALPARDLLHGDGALAAAASAIQEEIRRMADDPLALWDFFSLNSRAA
;
A
#
# COMPACT_ATOMS: atom_id res chain seq x y z
N MET A 1 1.13 -19.37 19.93
CA MET A 1 0.35 -18.60 18.92
C MET A 1 1.29 -17.96 17.89
N PHE A 2 0.80 -17.50 16.72
CA PHE A 2 1.63 -16.93 15.63
C PHE A 2 2.71 -15.97 16.14
N VAL A 3 2.35 -15.05 17.03
CA VAL A 3 3.26 -14.04 17.60
C VAL A 3 4.41 -14.67 18.40
N GLU A 4 4.18 -15.74 19.16
CA GLU A 4 5.23 -16.42 19.94
C GLU A 4 6.17 -17.23 19.05
N ALA A 5 5.62 -17.91 18.03
CA ALA A 5 6.41 -18.66 17.05
C ALA A 5 7.27 -17.72 16.20
N TRP A 6 6.68 -16.60 15.76
CA TRP A 6 7.35 -15.50 15.06
C TRP A 6 8.47 -14.91 15.97
N ALA A 7 8.18 -14.67 17.25
CA ALA A 7 9.16 -14.11 18.18
C ALA A 7 10.33 -15.08 18.49
N ALA A 8 10.05 -16.38 18.58
CA ALA A 8 11.06 -17.43 18.71
C ALA A 8 11.99 -17.44 17.48
N SER A 9 11.42 -17.43 16.26
CA SER A 9 12.22 -17.36 15.03
C SER A 9 13.15 -16.13 15.00
N CYS A 10 12.70 -14.97 15.46
CA CYS A 10 13.54 -13.77 15.48
C CYS A 10 14.59 -13.73 16.60
N ARG A 11 14.47 -14.58 17.62
CA ARG A 11 15.55 -14.85 18.57
C ARG A 11 16.51 -15.95 18.10
N GLY A 12 16.29 -16.52 16.90
CA GLY A 12 17.05 -17.67 16.40
C GLY A 12 16.66 -19.00 17.04
N GLU A 13 15.55 -19.03 17.79
CA GLU A 13 15.02 -20.24 18.41
C GLU A 13 14.16 -21.00 17.39
N THR A 14 14.10 -22.32 17.53
CA THR A 14 13.16 -23.14 16.74
C THR A 14 11.76 -23.00 17.35
N PRO A 15 10.75 -22.51 16.60
CA PRO A 15 9.40 -22.38 17.12
C PRO A 15 8.80 -23.75 17.47
N ALA A 16 8.09 -23.83 18.60
CA ALA A 16 7.40 -25.06 19.01
C ALA A 16 6.24 -25.47 18.07
N ALA A 17 5.77 -24.56 17.22
CA ALA A 17 4.72 -24.80 16.22
C ALA A 17 4.92 -23.92 14.97
N THR A 18 4.50 -24.42 13.81
CA THR A 18 4.50 -23.66 12.55
C THR A 18 3.63 -22.41 12.70
N PRO A 19 4.13 -21.19 12.38
CA PRO A 19 3.30 -20.00 12.38
C PRO A 19 2.16 -20.16 11.37
N CYS A 20 0.90 -20.20 11.84
CA CYS A 20 -0.26 -20.12 10.98
C CYS A 20 -0.91 -18.74 11.11
N PHE A 21 -1.15 -18.10 9.97
CA PHE A 21 -1.98 -16.90 9.89
C PHE A 21 -3.45 -17.33 9.84
N ASP A 22 -3.99 -17.74 10.99
CA ASP A 22 -5.42 -17.98 11.12
C ASP A 22 -6.17 -16.65 11.28
N ARG A 23 -6.64 -16.11 10.15
CA ARG A 23 -7.45 -14.88 10.12
C ARG A 23 -8.93 -15.09 10.44
N SER A 24 -9.37 -16.33 10.70
CA SER A 24 -10.77 -16.62 11.03
C SER A 24 -11.20 -16.03 12.37
N VAL A 25 -10.23 -15.76 13.26
CA VAL A 25 -10.46 -15.13 14.57
C VAL A 25 -10.64 -13.61 14.49
N ILE A 26 -10.17 -12.96 13.42
CA ILE A 26 -10.35 -11.54 13.19
C ILE A 26 -11.74 -11.35 12.57
N LYS A 27 -12.73 -11.21 13.43
CA LYS A 27 -14.09 -10.81 13.02
C LYS A 27 -14.09 -9.31 12.83
N LEU A 28 -14.11 -8.86 11.58
CA LEU A 28 -14.36 -7.46 11.23
C LEU A 28 -15.83 -7.31 10.84
N PRO A 29 -16.70 -6.79 11.73
CA PRO A 29 -18.08 -6.48 11.38
C PRO A 29 -18.08 -5.55 10.16
N ASP A 30 -18.95 -5.82 9.18
CA ASP A 30 -19.03 -5.09 7.92
C ASP A 30 -17.73 -5.03 7.10
N GLY A 31 -16.77 -5.93 7.38
CA GLY A 31 -15.46 -5.92 6.71
C GLY A 31 -15.54 -6.00 5.19
N GLU A 32 -16.57 -6.65 4.65
CA GLU A 32 -16.76 -6.70 3.20
C GLU A 32 -17.38 -5.41 2.62
N ALA A 33 -18.21 -4.71 3.39
CA ALA A 33 -18.68 -3.38 3.02
C ALA A 33 -17.53 -2.36 3.10
N LEU A 34 -16.67 -2.47 4.11
CA LEU A 34 -15.45 -1.69 4.22
C LEU A 34 -14.51 -1.97 3.04
N ALA A 35 -14.25 -3.25 2.72
CA ALA A 35 -13.42 -3.63 1.58
C ALA A 35 -13.98 -3.09 0.26
N ARG A 36 -15.29 -3.22 0.04
CA ARG A 36 -15.98 -2.62 -1.12
C ARG A 36 -15.87 -1.09 -1.14
N SER A 37 -16.00 -0.43 0.00
CA SER A 37 -15.84 1.02 0.12
C SER A 37 -14.42 1.46 -0.22
N VAL A 38 -13.41 0.74 0.28
CA VAL A 38 -11.99 0.99 -0.01
C VAL A 38 -11.73 0.78 -1.51
N LEU A 39 -12.17 -0.34 -2.08
CA LEU A 39 -12.02 -0.60 -3.52
C LEU A 39 -12.71 0.48 -4.37
N ARG A 40 -13.95 0.83 -4.04
CA ARG A 40 -14.67 1.88 -4.78
C ARG A 40 -14.01 3.25 -4.65
N LYS A 41 -13.35 3.54 -3.53
CA LYS A 41 -12.71 4.83 -3.27
C LYS A 41 -11.36 4.96 -3.96
N TYR A 42 -10.53 3.93 -3.89
CA TYR A 42 -9.13 4.00 -4.36
C TYR A 42 -8.90 3.34 -5.71
N THR A 43 -9.81 2.46 -6.13
CA THR A 43 -9.84 1.86 -7.47
C THR A 43 -11.24 1.99 -8.07
N PRO A 44 -11.79 3.22 -8.20
CA PRO A 44 -13.16 3.44 -8.70
C PRO A 44 -13.38 2.88 -10.11
N ASN A 45 -12.30 2.79 -10.90
CA ASN A 45 -12.29 2.26 -12.27
C ASN A 45 -11.78 0.82 -12.34
N LEU A 46 -11.74 0.08 -11.21
CA LEU A 46 -11.39 -1.35 -11.23
C LEU A 46 -12.38 -2.05 -12.19
N PRO A 47 -11.91 -2.66 -13.28
CA PRO A 47 -12.79 -3.12 -14.34
C PRO A 47 -13.71 -4.23 -13.82
N VAL A 48 -14.98 -3.90 -13.58
CA VAL A 48 -16.03 -4.89 -13.38
C VAL A 48 -16.40 -5.42 -14.76
N SER A 49 -15.60 -6.36 -15.27
CA SER A 49 -15.70 -7.03 -16.58
C SER A 49 -16.88 -6.57 -17.45
N LYS A 50 -16.73 -5.41 -18.10
CA LYS A 50 -17.43 -4.98 -19.32
C LYS A 50 -16.51 -4.03 -20.09
N THR A 51 -16.24 -4.43 -21.32
CA THR A 51 -15.30 -3.83 -22.28
C THR A 51 -15.73 -2.42 -22.71
N SER A 52 -14.71 -1.58 -23.00
CA SER A 52 -14.69 -0.26 -23.67
C SER A 52 -14.83 1.02 -22.80
N ALA A 53 -13.69 1.51 -22.28
CA ALA A 53 -13.39 2.93 -21.96
C ALA A 53 -11.89 3.08 -21.58
N ALA A 54 -10.96 2.77 -22.49
CA ALA A 54 -9.54 2.63 -22.14
C ALA A 54 -8.79 3.98 -21.92
N ASP A 55 -9.24 5.08 -22.53
CA ASP A 55 -8.51 6.36 -22.52
C ASP A 55 -8.81 7.29 -21.34
N ASP A 56 -10.02 7.22 -20.77
CA ASP A 56 -10.43 8.02 -19.60
C ASP A 56 -10.17 7.29 -18.26
N ALA A 57 -9.62 6.08 -18.32
CA ALA A 57 -9.27 5.31 -17.13
C ALA A 57 -8.02 5.87 -16.45
N GLU A 58 -7.94 5.72 -15.14
CA GLU A 58 -6.72 5.97 -14.37
C GLU A 58 -5.99 4.63 -14.18
N ALA A 59 -4.69 4.65 -14.43
CA ALA A 59 -3.77 3.58 -14.10
C ALA A 59 -3.14 3.86 -12.73
N PHE A 60 -3.18 2.85 -11.87
CA PHE A 60 -2.72 2.97 -10.50
C PHE A 60 -1.54 2.04 -10.23
N LEU A 61 -0.55 2.53 -9.49
CA LEU A 61 0.49 1.72 -8.88
C LEU A 61 0.51 1.98 -7.38
N PHE A 62 0.39 0.91 -6.61
CA PHE A 62 0.51 0.94 -5.15
C PHE A 62 1.63 0.01 -4.71
N PHE A 63 2.54 0.50 -3.89
CA PHE A 63 3.63 -0.29 -3.33
C PHE A 63 3.94 0.14 -1.90
N PHE A 64 4.49 -0.78 -1.10
CA PHE A 64 4.98 -0.47 0.23
C PHE A 64 6.45 -0.07 0.18
N ALA A 65 6.82 0.97 0.91
CA ALA A 65 8.18 1.43 1.10
C ALA A 65 8.63 1.25 2.55
N ASP A 66 9.82 0.66 2.75
CA ASP A 66 10.48 0.63 4.05
C ASP A 66 10.96 2.04 4.42
N PHE A 67 10.52 2.56 5.56
CA PHE A 67 10.88 3.89 6.02
C PHE A 67 11.65 3.89 7.35
N ARG A 68 12.21 2.75 7.77
CA ARG A 68 12.97 2.62 9.03
C ARG A 68 14.09 3.65 9.17
N GLU A 69 14.86 3.85 8.10
CA GLU A 69 15.98 4.80 8.08
C GLU A 69 15.55 6.27 8.03
N ARG A 70 14.25 6.54 7.83
CA ARG A 70 13.70 7.89 7.62
C ARG A 70 13.00 8.46 8.86
N LEU A 71 12.84 7.66 9.92
CA LEU A 71 12.35 8.13 11.21
C LEU A 71 13.47 8.84 11.98
N ASP A 72 13.09 9.76 12.86
CA ASP A 72 14.02 10.42 13.80
C ASP A 72 13.58 10.12 15.25
N PRO A 73 14.28 9.21 15.97
CA PRO A 73 15.47 8.47 15.54
C PRO A 73 15.13 7.31 14.56
N PRO A 74 16.11 6.84 13.75
CA PRO A 74 15.90 5.71 12.85
C PRO A 74 15.52 4.44 13.60
N VAL A 75 14.65 3.64 12.99
CA VAL A 75 14.28 2.32 13.51
C VAL A 75 15.38 1.32 13.18
N ASP A 76 15.81 0.56 14.17
CA ASP A 76 16.83 -0.49 14.01
C ASP A 76 16.39 -1.52 12.95
N ALA A 77 17.31 -1.96 12.09
CA ALA A 77 17.03 -2.95 11.06
C ALA A 77 16.54 -4.30 11.63
N ARG A 78 16.83 -4.60 12.90
CA ARG A 78 16.34 -5.77 13.65
C ARG A 78 14.92 -5.58 14.18
N TYR A 79 14.30 -4.42 13.95
CA TYR A 79 12.91 -4.18 14.31
C TYR A 79 12.00 -5.17 13.59
N PHE A 80 11.37 -5.99 14.42
CA PHE A 80 10.58 -7.15 14.04
C PHE A 80 9.16 -6.82 13.55
N GLY A 81 8.67 -5.62 13.85
CA GLY A 81 7.36 -5.17 13.37
C GLY A 81 7.39 -4.66 11.94
N THR A 82 6.20 -4.31 11.43
CA THR A 82 6.06 -3.65 10.13
C THR A 82 6.41 -2.17 10.26
N CYS A 83 7.41 -1.74 9.50
CA CYS A 83 7.76 -0.33 9.34
C CYS A 83 7.71 -0.01 7.84
N LEU A 84 6.50 -0.05 7.29
CA LEU A 84 6.21 0.18 5.88
C LEU A 84 5.19 1.30 5.74
N THR A 85 5.35 2.15 4.73
CA THR A 85 4.36 3.15 4.35
C THR A 85 3.88 2.89 2.92
N GLY A 86 2.63 3.23 2.63
CA GLY A 86 2.03 3.00 1.32
C GLY A 86 2.30 4.17 0.40
N CYS A 87 2.89 3.90 -0.76
CA CYS A 87 3.06 4.86 -1.85
C CYS A 87 1.97 4.63 -2.89
N PHE A 88 1.28 5.69 -3.31
CA PHE A 88 0.19 5.61 -4.28
C PHE A 88 0.42 6.54 -5.46
N VAL A 89 0.53 5.95 -6.65
CA VAL A 89 0.70 6.69 -7.90
C VAL A 89 -0.53 6.48 -8.76
N ALA A 90 -1.12 7.58 -9.24
CA ALA A 90 -2.21 7.59 -10.21
C ALA A 90 -1.76 8.39 -11.44
N LEU A 91 -1.95 7.81 -12.63
CA LEU A 91 -1.72 8.47 -13.90
C LEU A 91 -2.86 8.14 -14.87
N PRO A 92 -3.27 9.07 -15.73
CA PRO A 92 -4.19 8.77 -16.82
C PRO A 92 -3.67 7.64 -17.71
N ALA A 93 -4.51 6.66 -18.02
CA ALA A 93 -4.11 5.51 -18.85
C ALA A 93 -3.62 5.95 -20.24
N ARG A 94 -4.19 7.01 -20.81
CA ARG A 94 -3.71 7.62 -22.06
C ARG A 94 -2.23 8.04 -22.01
N ASP A 95 -1.74 8.50 -20.84
CA ASP A 95 -0.36 8.94 -20.65
C ASP A 95 0.61 7.73 -20.61
N LEU A 96 0.08 6.52 -20.45
CA LEU A 96 0.83 5.27 -20.41
C LEU A 96 0.68 4.40 -21.67
N LEU A 97 -0.45 4.51 -22.38
CA LEU A 97 -0.82 3.59 -23.46
C LEU A 97 -0.44 4.10 -24.87
N HIS A 98 -0.34 5.42 -25.07
CA HIS A 98 -0.42 5.99 -26.42
C HIS A 98 0.69 6.97 -26.83
N GLY A 99 1.78 7.11 -26.06
CA GLY A 99 2.82 8.12 -26.33
C GLY A 99 4.27 7.65 -26.21
N ASP A 100 5.14 8.21 -27.05
CA ASP A 100 6.58 8.27 -26.79
C ASP A 100 6.80 8.98 -25.45
N GLY A 101 7.48 8.31 -24.50
CA GLY A 101 7.74 8.86 -23.16
C GLY A 101 6.84 8.34 -22.03
N ALA A 102 5.93 7.39 -22.29
CA ALA A 102 5.11 6.74 -21.25
C ALA A 102 5.92 6.22 -20.05
N LEU A 103 7.07 5.57 -20.32
CA LEU A 103 7.98 5.08 -19.28
C LEU A 103 8.58 6.23 -18.45
N ALA A 104 8.92 7.35 -19.09
CA ALA A 104 9.47 8.51 -18.40
C ALA A 104 8.42 9.19 -17.52
N ALA A 105 7.17 9.28 -17.99
CA ALA A 105 6.04 9.79 -17.22
C ALA A 105 5.78 8.92 -15.97
N ALA A 106 5.71 7.60 -16.14
CA ALA A 106 5.57 6.66 -15.03
C ALA A 106 6.72 6.77 -14.03
N ALA A 107 7.97 6.78 -14.50
CA ALA A 107 9.15 6.90 -13.66
C ALA A 107 9.17 8.21 -12.87
N SER A 108 8.81 9.33 -13.50
CA SER A 108 8.74 10.64 -12.85
C SER A 108 7.70 10.65 -11.73
N ALA A 109 6.51 10.10 -11.98
CA ALA A 109 5.44 10.03 -11.00
C ALA A 109 5.80 9.13 -9.80
N ILE A 110 6.42 7.98 -10.07
CA ILE A 110 6.94 7.09 -9.01
C ILE A 110 8.01 7.79 -8.19
N GLN A 111 8.94 8.49 -8.84
CA GLN A 111 10.02 9.19 -8.15
C GLN A 111 9.47 10.34 -7.28
N GLU A 112 8.43 11.04 -7.74
CA GLU A 112 7.74 12.05 -6.93
C GLU A 112 7.13 11.44 -5.67
N GLU A 113 6.43 10.32 -5.81
CA GLU A 113 5.83 9.65 -4.66
C GLU A 113 6.89 9.10 -3.68
N ILE A 114 8.02 8.60 -4.19
CA ILE A 114 9.16 8.21 -3.34
C ILE A 114 9.74 9.41 -2.59
N ARG A 115 9.84 10.59 -3.23
CA ARG A 115 10.33 11.81 -2.56
C ARG A 115 9.38 12.26 -1.45
N ARG A 116 8.07 12.29 -1.73
CA ARG A 116 7.05 12.61 -0.72
C ARG A 116 7.12 11.67 0.48
N MET A 117 7.24 10.37 0.21
CA MET A 117 7.46 9.36 1.24
C MET A 117 8.77 9.57 2.00
N ALA A 118 9.83 10.02 1.32
CA ALA A 118 11.11 10.29 1.95
C ALA A 118 11.06 11.51 2.89
N ASP A 119 10.32 12.54 2.51
CA ASP A 119 10.18 13.79 3.25
C ASP A 119 9.26 13.62 4.48
N ASP A 120 8.13 12.92 4.32
CA ASP A 120 7.20 12.61 5.41
C ASP A 120 6.55 11.23 5.20
N PRO A 121 7.17 10.15 5.72
CA PRO A 121 6.66 8.80 5.53
C PRO A 121 5.33 8.54 6.26
N LEU A 122 4.98 9.36 7.26
CA LEU A 122 3.76 9.22 8.06
C LEU A 122 2.62 10.09 7.51
N ALA A 123 2.88 11.19 6.80
CA ALA A 123 1.84 11.93 6.08
C ALA A 123 1.08 11.06 5.07
N LEU A 124 1.71 10.04 4.52
CA LEU A 124 1.02 9.07 3.63
C LEU A 124 0.02 8.18 4.38
N TRP A 125 0.07 8.14 5.73
CA TRP A 125 -0.92 7.46 6.57
C TRP A 125 -2.19 8.31 6.79
N ASP A 126 -2.19 9.59 6.38
CA ASP A 126 -3.41 10.40 6.22
C ASP A 126 -4.35 9.88 5.12
N PHE A 127 -4.07 8.70 4.57
CA PHE A 127 -5.01 7.94 3.76
C PHE A 127 -6.37 7.73 4.44
N PHE A 128 -6.42 7.66 5.78
CA PHE A 128 -7.68 7.70 6.55
C PHE A 128 -8.31 9.11 6.58
N SER A 129 -7.50 10.16 6.48
CA SER A 129 -7.88 11.59 6.46
C SER A 129 -8.41 12.06 5.09
N LEU A 130 -8.15 11.31 4.00
CA LEU A 130 -8.77 11.48 2.67
C LEU A 130 -10.30 11.31 2.66
N ASN A 131 -10.94 11.09 3.82
CA ASN A 131 -12.39 11.16 3.98
C ASN A 131 -12.93 12.60 4.09
N SER A 132 -12.06 13.62 4.19
CA SER A 132 -12.46 15.02 4.45
C SER A 132 -12.36 15.97 3.27
N ARG A 133 -11.82 15.54 2.11
CA ARG A 133 -11.66 16.39 0.90
C ARG A 133 -12.61 16.05 -0.26
N ALA A 134 -13.62 15.21 -0.02
CA ALA A 134 -14.63 14.82 -1.01
C ALA A 134 -16.07 14.99 -0.49
N ALA A 135 -16.30 16.05 0.31
CA ALA A 135 -17.63 16.56 0.62
C ALA A 135 -17.79 17.94 -0.02
#